data_AF-A0A972UZ67-F1
#
_entry.id   AF-A0A972UZ67-F1
#
_cell.length_a   1.000
_cell.length_b   1.000
_cell.length_c   1.000
_cell.angle_alpha   90.00
_cell.angle_beta   90.00
_cell.angle_gamma   90.00
#
_symmetry.space_group_name_H-M   'P 1'
#
loop_
_entity.id
_entity.type
_entity.pdbx_description
1 polymer ?
#
loop_
_entity_poly.entity_id
_entity_poly.type
_entity_poly.pdbx_seq_one_letter_code
_entity_poly.pdbx_strand_id
1 'polypeptide(L)'
;MNGIGRNLKEAKLKSIIADFEKIRIDHFYQHLEKTQAKGRILPFVRGLRLSALLIYEIRSVLVNSGLTASWGHILNDDETLCTVECDIVIHRGDCVAQWNGSKNPIMDFSFIENESAIAVISCKSFLETAKIEKEYPGSLEGYVDKVWLFAECCRPGAVDNIRERCNESGYGNFWYFYTWDKTKKIIGEPNIENWLNFLDEIKALIPPN
;
A
#
# COMPACT_ATOMS: atom_id res chain seq x y z
N MET A 1 8.18 1.95 -28.28
CA MET A 1 6.80 2.31 -28.70
C MET A 1 5.95 2.40 -27.43
N ASN A 2 5.52 3.61 -27.03
CA ASN A 2 4.64 3.76 -25.87
C ASN A 2 3.22 3.29 -26.25
N GLY A 3 2.88 2.06 -25.87
CA GLY A 3 1.57 1.48 -26.14
C GLY A 3 0.44 2.15 -25.33
N ILE A 4 -0.79 2.08 -25.85
CA ILE A 4 -2.00 2.65 -25.22
C ILE A 4 -2.13 2.26 -23.73
N GLY A 5 -1.78 1.02 -23.39
CA GLY A 5 -1.82 0.53 -22.00
C GLY A 5 -0.89 1.28 -21.05
N ARG A 6 0.30 1.70 -21.50
CA ARG A 6 1.21 2.51 -20.69
C ARG A 6 0.61 3.88 -20.39
N ASN A 7 0.05 4.54 -21.41
CA ASN A 7 -0.57 5.86 -21.26
C ASN A 7 -1.76 5.83 -20.28
N LEU A 8 -2.56 4.75 -20.30
CA LEU A 8 -3.66 4.57 -19.34
C LEU A 8 -3.16 4.42 -17.90
N LYS A 9 -2.12 3.60 -17.67
CA LYS A 9 -1.50 3.43 -16.35
C LYS A 9 -0.89 4.73 -15.83
N GLU A 10 -0.25 5.51 -16.70
CA GLU A 10 0.32 6.82 -16.37
C GLU A 10 -0.77 7.85 -16.03
N ALA A 11 -1.84 7.92 -16.82
CA ALA A 11 -2.96 8.82 -16.57
C ALA A 11 -3.64 8.51 -15.23
N LYS A 12 -3.77 7.22 -14.90
CA LYS A 12 -4.31 6.76 -13.63
C LYS A 12 -3.45 7.17 -12.45
N LEU A 13 -2.13 6.98 -12.53
CA LEU A 13 -1.17 7.46 -11.52
C LEU A 13 -1.32 8.98 -11.31
N LYS A 14 -1.33 9.76 -12.39
CA LYS A 14 -1.48 11.22 -12.31
C LYS A 14 -2.80 11.63 -11.64
N SER A 15 -3.89 10.92 -11.93
CA SER A 15 -5.18 11.13 -11.26
C SER A 15 -5.10 10.85 -9.76
N ILE A 16 -4.44 9.76 -9.35
CA ILE A 16 -4.24 9.42 -7.93
C ILE A 16 -3.42 10.51 -7.23
N ILE A 17 -2.32 10.95 -7.84
CA ILE A 17 -1.45 11.98 -7.26
C ILE A 17 -2.20 13.31 -7.11
N ALA A 18 -2.96 13.72 -8.12
CA ALA A 18 -3.74 14.97 -8.07
C ALA A 18 -4.75 14.99 -6.90
N ASP A 19 -5.33 13.84 -6.57
CA ASP A 19 -6.23 13.72 -5.42
C ASP A 19 -5.49 13.87 -4.09
N PHE A 20 -4.31 13.25 -3.97
CA PHE A 20 -3.50 13.37 -2.77
C PHE A 20 -2.87 14.76 -2.59
N GLU A 21 -2.45 15.38 -3.69
CA GLU A 21 -1.93 16.74 -3.72
C GLU A 21 -2.92 17.72 -3.09
N LYS A 22 -4.19 17.68 -3.51
CA LYS A 22 -5.25 18.51 -2.94
C LYS A 22 -5.28 18.40 -1.42
N ILE A 23 -5.24 17.19 -0.86
CA ILE A 23 -5.30 16.97 0.59
C ILE A 23 -4.02 17.46 1.30
N ARG A 24 -2.87 17.45 0.63
CA ARG A 24 -1.59 17.89 1.22
C ARG A 24 -1.42 19.40 1.25
N ILE A 25 -1.81 20.07 0.18
CA ILE A 25 -1.57 21.52 0.03
C ILE A 25 -2.70 22.36 0.63
N ASP A 26 -3.89 21.80 0.76
CA ASP A 26 -5.06 22.49 1.27
C ASP A 26 -4.89 22.98 2.73
N HIS A 27 -5.27 24.24 2.93
CA HIS A 27 -5.09 24.96 4.18
C HIS A 27 -5.92 24.41 5.34
N PHE A 28 -7.13 23.91 5.06
CA PHE A 28 -8.00 23.30 6.07
C PHE A 28 -7.35 22.03 6.62
N TYR A 29 -6.88 21.16 5.73
CA TYR A 29 -6.20 19.92 6.12
C TYR A 29 -4.87 20.19 6.85
N GLN A 30 -4.09 21.17 6.39
CA GLN A 30 -2.86 21.57 7.09
C GLN A 30 -3.13 22.18 8.46
N HIS A 31 -4.24 22.91 8.61
CA HIS A 31 -4.64 23.46 9.91
C HIS A 31 -5.01 22.33 10.87
N LEU A 32 -5.80 21.33 10.42
CA LEU A 32 -6.14 20.15 11.21
C LEU A 32 -4.91 19.35 11.67
N GLU A 33 -3.87 19.21 10.82
CA GLU A 33 -2.61 18.55 11.22
C GLU A 33 -1.87 19.29 12.33
N LYS A 34 -2.00 20.62 12.41
CA LYS A 34 -1.30 21.45 13.39
C LYS A 34 -2.05 21.55 14.71
N THR A 35 -3.38 21.44 14.71
CA THR A 35 -4.22 21.69 15.88
C THR A 35 -4.49 20.45 16.74
N GLN A 36 -4.27 19.22 16.26
CA GLN A 36 -4.49 18.01 17.07
C GLN A 36 -3.26 17.57 17.87
N ALA A 37 -3.34 17.79 19.19
CA ALA A 37 -2.59 17.07 20.21
C ALA A 37 -3.29 15.73 20.50
N LYS A 38 -2.57 14.62 20.28
CA LYS A 38 -2.97 13.20 20.44
C LYS A 38 -3.95 12.67 19.36
N GLY A 39 -3.46 11.75 18.53
CA GLY A 39 -4.21 11.08 17.47
C GLY A 39 -4.13 11.81 16.13
N ARG A 40 -3.21 11.41 15.26
CA ARG A 40 -3.09 12.03 13.93
C ARG A 40 -4.11 11.40 12.96
N ILE A 41 -5.38 11.81 13.08
CA ILE A 41 -6.49 11.27 12.26
C ILE A 41 -6.20 11.44 10.76
N LEU A 42 -5.61 12.56 10.35
CA LEU A 42 -5.42 12.83 8.93
C LEU A 42 -4.38 11.93 8.24
N PRO A 43 -3.16 11.71 8.80
CA PRO A 43 -2.25 10.68 8.30
C PRO A 43 -2.86 9.28 8.19
N PHE A 44 -3.70 8.89 9.16
CA PHE A 44 -4.42 7.62 9.14
C PHE A 44 -5.42 7.55 7.98
N VAL A 45 -6.29 8.56 7.81
CA VAL A 45 -7.24 8.65 6.70
C VAL A 45 -6.53 8.64 5.33
N ARG A 46 -5.38 9.29 5.21
CA ARG A 46 -4.57 9.24 3.98
C ARG A 46 -4.01 7.83 3.73
N GLY A 47 -3.58 7.13 4.78
CA GLY A 47 -3.15 5.74 4.70
C GLY A 47 -4.27 4.82 4.20
N LEU A 48 -5.47 4.93 4.77
CA LEU A 48 -6.65 4.19 4.33
C LEU A 48 -6.99 4.48 2.86
N ARG A 49 -6.98 5.76 2.46
CA ARG A 49 -7.24 6.11 1.05
C ARG A 49 -6.19 5.53 0.10
N LEU A 50 -4.92 5.53 0.51
CA LEU A 50 -3.82 4.93 -0.26
C LEU A 50 -4.05 3.44 -0.47
N SER A 51 -4.25 2.68 0.61
CA SER A 51 -4.43 1.24 0.51
C SER A 51 -5.71 0.88 -0.26
N ALA A 52 -6.80 1.63 -0.09
CA ALA A 52 -8.03 1.44 -0.87
C ALA A 52 -7.77 1.57 -2.38
N LEU A 53 -7.10 2.65 -2.80
CA LEU A 53 -6.79 2.89 -4.21
C LEU A 53 -5.87 1.80 -4.77
N LEU A 54 -4.84 1.42 -4.02
CA LEU A 54 -3.93 0.35 -4.41
C LEU A 54 -4.66 -1.00 -4.55
N ILE A 55 -5.57 -1.35 -3.64
CA ILE A 55 -6.38 -2.58 -3.74
C ILE A 55 -7.14 -2.62 -5.07
N TYR A 56 -7.80 -1.53 -5.48
CA TYR A 56 -8.51 -1.48 -6.76
C TYR A 56 -7.56 -1.67 -7.95
N GLU A 57 -6.40 -1.02 -7.94
CA GLU A 57 -5.42 -1.17 -9.02
C GLU A 57 -4.84 -2.58 -9.08
N ILE A 58 -4.49 -3.16 -7.93
CA ILE A 58 -3.99 -4.53 -7.82
C ILE A 58 -5.03 -5.52 -8.34
N ARG A 59 -6.29 -5.42 -7.88
CA ARG A 59 -7.40 -6.25 -8.38
C ARG A 59 -7.56 -6.14 -9.89
N SER A 60 -7.39 -4.95 -10.46
CA SER A 60 -7.47 -4.76 -11.93
C SER A 60 -6.35 -5.47 -12.69
N VAL A 61 -5.14 -5.54 -12.13
CA VAL A 61 -4.00 -6.27 -12.70
C VAL A 61 -4.20 -7.78 -12.58
N LEU A 62 -4.79 -8.23 -11.48
CA LEU A 62 -5.00 -9.63 -11.15
C LEU A 62 -6.30 -10.22 -11.72
N VAL A 63 -7.04 -9.47 -12.54
CA VAL A 63 -8.28 -9.96 -13.17
C VAL A 63 -8.06 -11.31 -13.85
N ASN A 64 -8.93 -12.27 -13.55
CA ASN A 64 -8.91 -13.65 -14.06
C ASN A 64 -7.67 -14.48 -13.68
N SER A 65 -6.87 -14.06 -12.70
CA SER A 65 -5.70 -14.82 -12.24
C SER A 65 -5.98 -15.83 -11.12
N GLY A 66 -7.18 -15.78 -10.52
CA GLY A 66 -7.49 -16.49 -9.27
C GLY A 66 -6.91 -15.80 -8.01
N LEU A 67 -6.18 -14.69 -8.18
CA LEU A 67 -5.71 -13.85 -7.09
C LEU A 67 -6.58 -12.60 -6.92
N THR A 68 -6.62 -12.09 -5.70
CA THR A 68 -7.25 -10.81 -5.34
C THR A 68 -6.46 -10.11 -4.24
N ALA A 69 -6.92 -8.93 -3.82
CA ALA A 69 -6.32 -8.17 -2.74
C ALA A 69 -7.39 -7.62 -1.79
N SER A 70 -7.13 -7.63 -0.48
CA SER A 70 -8.06 -7.13 0.55
C SER A 70 -7.29 -6.49 1.70
N TRP A 71 -7.97 -5.65 2.49
CA TRP A 71 -7.54 -5.41 3.87
C TRP A 71 -7.77 -6.67 4.69
N GLY A 72 -6.96 -6.92 5.72
CA GLY A 72 -7.25 -8.09 6.53
C GLY A 72 -6.22 -8.50 7.56
N HIS A 73 -6.50 -9.66 8.15
CA HIS A 73 -5.56 -10.46 8.91
C HIS A 73 -5.33 -11.80 8.20
N ILE A 74 -4.15 -12.39 8.42
CA ILE A 74 -3.86 -13.76 8.02
C ILE A 74 -4.00 -14.62 9.27
N LEU A 75 -4.81 -15.67 9.19
CA LEU A 75 -5.00 -16.65 10.24
C LEU A 75 -3.85 -17.64 10.24
N ASN A 76 -3.47 -18.16 11.40
CA ASN A 76 -2.58 -19.33 11.45
C ASN A 76 -3.35 -20.61 11.09
N ASP A 77 -2.63 -21.72 10.92
CA ASP A 77 -3.18 -22.97 10.38
C ASP A 77 -4.29 -23.61 11.23
N ASP A 78 -4.37 -23.25 12.53
CA ASP A 78 -5.44 -23.71 13.43
C ASP A 78 -6.55 -22.66 13.67
N GLU A 79 -6.48 -21.51 12.98
CA GLU A 79 -7.40 -20.38 13.06
C GLU A 79 -7.60 -19.80 14.48
N THR A 80 -6.67 -20.06 15.40
CA THR A 80 -6.75 -19.54 16.78
C THR A 80 -6.08 -18.19 16.96
N LEU A 81 -5.14 -17.85 16.08
CA LEU A 81 -4.38 -16.61 16.09
C LEU A 81 -4.41 -15.97 14.71
N CYS A 82 -4.11 -14.67 14.69
CA CYS A 82 -3.97 -13.94 13.45
C CYS A 82 -2.83 -12.95 13.52
N THR A 83 -2.33 -12.55 12.36
CA THR A 83 -1.30 -11.51 12.23
C THR A 83 -1.78 -10.17 12.80
N VAL A 84 -0.87 -9.21 12.94
CA VAL A 84 -1.28 -7.80 12.99
C VAL A 84 -2.08 -7.41 11.74
N GLU A 85 -2.81 -6.30 11.81
CA GLU A 85 -3.57 -5.79 10.66
C GLU A 85 -2.63 -5.54 9.47
N CYS A 86 -3.04 -6.04 8.31
CA CYS A 86 -2.34 -5.86 7.04
C CYS A 86 -3.07 -4.83 6.19
N ASP A 87 -2.33 -3.78 5.77
CA ASP A 87 -2.89 -2.74 4.91
C ASP A 87 -3.35 -3.29 3.56
N ILE A 88 -2.67 -4.31 3.01
CA ILE A 88 -3.11 -5.05 1.83
C ILE A 88 -2.54 -6.46 1.94
N VAL A 89 -3.41 -7.47 1.84
CA VAL A 89 -3.03 -8.87 1.63
C VAL A 89 -3.43 -9.26 0.21
N ILE A 90 -2.49 -9.80 -0.56
CA ILE A 90 -2.74 -10.45 -1.85
C ILE A 90 -2.90 -11.95 -1.59
N HIS A 91 -4.00 -12.53 -2.03
CA HIS A 91 -4.36 -13.90 -1.68
C HIS A 91 -5.12 -14.62 -2.80
N ARG A 92 -5.19 -15.94 -2.71
CA ARG A 92 -5.96 -16.84 -3.58
C ARG A 92 -7.36 -17.06 -3.03
N GLY A 93 -8.34 -17.19 -3.93
CA GLY A 93 -9.66 -17.70 -3.57
C GLY A 93 -10.47 -16.77 -2.66
N ASP A 94 -11.41 -17.37 -1.94
CA ASP A 94 -12.26 -16.70 -0.97
C ASP A 94 -11.59 -16.62 0.41
N CYS A 95 -12.07 -15.73 1.26
CA CYS A 95 -11.62 -15.59 2.65
C CYS A 95 -12.51 -16.37 3.62
N VAL A 96 -11.95 -16.82 4.74
CA VAL A 96 -12.68 -17.54 5.82
C VAL A 96 -13.88 -16.73 6.30
N ALA A 97 -13.66 -15.44 6.53
CA ALA A 97 -14.70 -14.52 6.94
C ALA A 97 -14.44 -13.12 6.39
N GLN A 98 -15.55 -12.42 6.10
CA GLN A 98 -15.53 -11.00 5.81
C GLN A 98 -16.17 -10.23 6.96
N TRP A 99 -15.48 -9.20 7.44
CA TRP A 99 -16.04 -8.24 8.36
C TRP A 99 -16.40 -6.95 7.64
N ASN A 100 -17.59 -6.97 7.06
CA ASN A 100 -18.10 -5.88 6.23
C ASN A 100 -18.92 -4.86 7.03
N GLY A 101 -19.13 -5.11 8.33
CA GLY A 101 -19.93 -4.30 9.25
C GLY A 101 -21.42 -4.24 8.90
N SER A 102 -21.78 -3.79 7.70
CA SER A 102 -23.14 -3.55 7.21
C SER A 102 -23.38 -4.13 5.81
N LYS A 103 -24.61 -3.99 5.31
CA LYS A 103 -25.05 -4.48 3.99
C LYS A 103 -24.36 -3.78 2.80
N ASN A 104 -23.82 -2.58 3.00
CA ASN A 104 -23.07 -1.81 2.00
C ASN A 104 -21.71 -1.42 2.59
N PRO A 105 -20.75 -2.36 2.69
CA PRO A 105 -19.44 -2.06 3.23
C PRO A 105 -18.76 -0.95 2.42
N ILE A 106 -18.22 0.04 3.12
CA ILE A 106 -17.26 0.98 2.53
C ILE A 106 -15.89 0.28 2.40
N MET A 107 -15.64 -0.71 3.27
CA MET A 107 -14.40 -1.45 3.36
C MET A 107 -14.69 -2.93 3.60
N ASP A 108 -14.12 -3.79 2.76
CA ASP A 108 -14.16 -5.24 2.95
C ASP A 108 -12.89 -5.66 3.68
N PHE A 109 -13.05 -5.99 4.97
CA PHE A 109 -11.98 -6.52 5.80
C PHE A 109 -12.07 -8.05 5.80
N SER A 110 -10.98 -8.74 5.52
CA SER A 110 -10.97 -10.20 5.32
C SER A 110 -10.09 -10.92 6.35
N PHE A 111 -10.52 -12.11 6.77
CA PHE A 111 -9.68 -13.09 7.45
C PHE A 111 -9.25 -14.15 6.45
N ILE A 112 -7.96 -14.26 6.21
CA ILE A 112 -7.40 -15.03 5.09
C ILE A 112 -6.63 -16.21 5.67
N GLU A 113 -6.84 -17.41 5.12
CA GLU A 113 -6.06 -18.59 5.51
C GLU A 113 -4.59 -18.41 5.15
N ASN A 114 -3.70 -18.92 5.99
CA ASN A 114 -2.25 -18.85 5.78
C ASN A 114 -1.84 -19.33 4.38
N GLU A 115 -2.30 -20.53 3.99
CA GLU A 115 -1.97 -21.14 2.70
C GLU A 115 -2.47 -20.37 1.47
N SER A 116 -3.46 -19.49 1.66
CA SER A 116 -4.02 -18.64 0.62
C SER A 116 -3.29 -17.31 0.49
N ALA A 117 -2.56 -16.87 1.51
CA ALA A 117 -1.84 -15.60 1.50
C ALA A 117 -0.57 -15.69 0.64
N ILE A 118 -0.37 -14.71 -0.25
CA ILE A 118 0.73 -14.70 -1.23
C ILE A 118 1.74 -13.59 -0.93
N ALA A 119 1.24 -12.40 -0.58
CA ALA A 119 2.06 -11.24 -0.29
C ALA A 119 1.30 -10.24 0.59
N VAL A 120 2.03 -9.42 1.32
CA VAL A 120 1.49 -8.29 2.09
C VAL A 120 2.16 -6.99 1.64
N ILE A 121 1.39 -5.90 1.59
CA ILE A 121 1.91 -4.55 1.32
C ILE A 121 1.53 -3.65 2.49
N SER A 122 2.54 -3.14 3.21
CA SER A 122 2.32 -2.06 4.18
C SER A 122 2.27 -0.71 3.46
N CYS A 123 1.30 0.11 3.82
CA CYS A 123 1.00 1.37 3.17
C CYS A 123 1.29 2.56 4.10
N LYS A 124 2.09 3.54 3.66
CA LYS A 124 2.41 4.73 4.44
C LYS A 124 2.12 5.99 3.64
N SER A 125 1.26 6.89 4.15
CA SER A 125 0.96 8.15 3.44
C SER A 125 2.20 9.05 3.30
N PHE A 126 3.06 9.13 4.31
CA PHE A 126 4.33 9.83 4.17
C PHE A 126 5.42 9.09 4.91
N LEU A 127 6.42 8.62 4.17
CA LEU A 127 7.47 7.79 4.73
C LEU A 127 8.75 8.59 4.99
N GLU A 128 9.26 8.43 6.20
CA GLU A 128 10.57 8.90 6.64
C GLU A 128 11.38 7.68 7.06
N THR A 129 12.70 7.68 6.84
CA THR A 129 13.58 6.54 7.15
C THR A 129 13.43 6.07 8.61
N ALA A 130 13.26 7.00 9.55
CA ALA A 130 13.09 6.70 10.97
C ALA A 130 11.74 6.04 11.33
N LYS A 131 10.78 5.99 10.40
CA LYS A 131 9.44 5.41 10.60
C LYS A 131 9.26 4.05 9.92
N ILE A 132 10.33 3.48 9.38
CA ILE A 132 10.31 2.12 8.83
C ILE A 132 10.28 1.15 10.01
N GLU A 133 9.22 0.35 10.08
CA GLU A 133 8.95 -0.59 11.17
C GLU A 133 9.72 -1.90 10.92
N LYS A 134 10.81 -2.10 11.67
CA LYS A 134 11.66 -3.29 11.54
C LYS A 134 10.99 -4.59 11.89
N GLU A 135 10.08 -4.55 12.87
CA GLU A 135 9.45 -5.75 13.41
C GLU A 135 8.30 -6.22 12.53
N TYR A 136 7.77 -5.37 11.64
CA TYR A 136 6.58 -5.68 10.87
C TYR A 136 6.80 -6.86 9.90
N PRO A 137 7.84 -6.89 9.04
CA PRO A 137 8.09 -8.06 8.19
C PRO A 137 8.33 -9.34 9.01
N GLY A 138 9.08 -9.25 10.11
CA GLY A 138 9.35 -10.39 10.99
C GLY A 138 8.09 -10.93 11.68
N SER A 139 7.12 -10.08 11.99
CA SER A 139 5.83 -10.52 12.55
C SER A 139 4.95 -11.30 11.56
N LEU A 140 5.29 -11.27 10.27
CA LEU A 140 4.61 -11.99 9.18
C LEU A 140 5.41 -13.21 8.71
N GLU A 141 6.54 -13.51 9.35
CA GLU A 141 7.32 -14.71 9.07
C GLU A 141 6.47 -15.96 9.32
N GLY A 142 6.47 -16.88 8.36
CA GLY A 142 5.61 -18.08 8.38
C GLY A 142 4.17 -17.87 7.90
N TYR A 143 3.76 -16.64 7.61
CA TYR A 143 2.46 -16.32 7.00
C TYR A 143 2.55 -15.96 5.51
N VAL A 144 3.60 -15.23 5.12
CA VAL A 144 3.85 -14.86 3.71
C VAL A 144 5.34 -14.75 3.42
N ASP A 145 5.72 -15.09 2.18
CA ASP A 145 7.11 -14.97 1.72
C ASP A 145 7.48 -13.54 1.30
N LYS A 146 6.49 -12.70 0.99
CA LYS A 146 6.69 -11.37 0.41
C LYS A 146 5.98 -10.30 1.22
N VAL A 147 6.77 -9.41 1.82
CA VAL A 147 6.28 -8.20 2.47
C VAL A 147 6.88 -6.99 1.77
N TRP A 148 6.04 -6.11 1.22
CA TRP A 148 6.46 -4.90 0.51
C TRP A 148 6.05 -3.65 1.29
N LEU A 149 6.77 -2.55 1.05
CA LEU A 149 6.41 -1.24 1.57
C LEU A 149 6.02 -0.31 0.42
N PHE A 150 4.83 0.29 0.50
CA PHE A 150 4.37 1.28 -0.46
C PHE A 150 4.10 2.60 0.27
N ALA A 151 4.79 3.66 -0.14
CA ALA A 151 4.51 5.01 0.34
C ALA A 151 3.72 5.81 -0.69
N GLU A 152 2.78 6.65 -0.28
CA GLU A 152 2.24 7.64 -1.21
C GLU A 152 3.38 8.61 -1.62
N CYS A 153 4.11 9.15 -0.64
CA CYS A 153 5.31 9.94 -0.93
C CYS A 153 6.36 9.92 0.20
N CYS A 154 7.55 10.43 -0.12
CA CYS A 154 8.65 10.61 0.81
C CYS A 154 9.38 11.94 0.56
N ARG A 155 10.38 12.29 1.37
CA ARG A 155 11.16 13.52 1.17
C ARG A 155 12.08 13.41 -0.05
N PRO A 156 12.31 14.51 -0.80
CA PRO A 156 13.38 14.56 -1.79
C PRO A 156 14.72 14.17 -1.16
N GLY A 157 15.49 13.33 -1.85
CA GLY A 157 16.80 12.85 -1.39
C GLY A 157 16.78 11.76 -0.31
N ALA A 158 15.61 11.35 0.20
CA ALA A 158 15.50 10.28 1.20
C ALA A 158 15.28 8.89 0.58
N VAL A 159 15.04 8.80 -0.73
CA VAL A 159 14.61 7.58 -1.43
C VAL A 159 15.59 6.44 -1.24
N ASP A 160 16.88 6.66 -1.49
CA ASP A 160 17.89 5.60 -1.42
C ASP A 160 18.07 5.10 0.01
N ASN A 161 18.13 6.01 0.99
CA ASN A 161 18.21 5.67 2.41
C ASN A 161 16.96 4.90 2.89
N ILE A 162 15.77 5.25 2.37
CA ILE A 162 14.55 4.49 2.66
C ILE A 162 14.66 3.08 2.07
N ARG A 163 15.08 2.95 0.81
CA ARG A 163 15.22 1.64 0.16
C ARG A 163 16.22 0.74 0.88
N GLU A 164 17.40 1.28 1.23
CA GLU A 164 18.40 0.58 2.03
C GLU A 164 17.80 0.11 3.37
N ARG A 165 17.13 1.01 4.08
CA ARG A 165 16.51 0.69 5.37
C ARG A 165 15.37 -0.32 5.27
N CYS A 166 14.58 -0.28 4.19
CA CYS A 166 13.55 -1.28 3.93
C CYS A 166 14.17 -2.67 3.78
N ASN A 167 15.25 -2.78 3.00
CA ASN A 167 15.95 -4.05 2.80
C ASN A 167 16.56 -4.56 4.12
N GLU A 168 17.21 -3.70 4.90
CA GLU A 168 17.72 -4.05 6.25
C GLU A 168 16.62 -4.53 7.21
N SER A 169 15.38 -4.11 6.98
CA SER A 169 14.23 -4.42 7.83
C SER A 169 13.47 -5.67 7.37
N GLY A 170 13.89 -6.30 6.27
CA GLY A 170 13.25 -7.51 5.72
C GLY A 170 12.10 -7.25 4.75
N TYR A 171 11.86 -5.99 4.33
CA TYR A 171 10.93 -5.74 3.22
C TYR A 171 11.58 -6.16 1.90
N GLY A 172 10.81 -6.84 1.04
CA GLY A 172 11.30 -7.28 -0.27
C GLY A 172 11.43 -6.16 -1.29
N ASN A 173 10.66 -5.06 -1.15
CA ASN A 173 10.76 -3.90 -2.03
C ASN A 173 10.14 -2.64 -1.40
N PHE A 174 10.51 -1.48 -1.95
CA PHE A 174 9.96 -0.18 -1.60
C PHE A 174 9.48 0.58 -2.83
N TRP A 175 8.22 1.00 -2.80
CA TRP A 175 7.58 1.75 -3.86
C TRP A 175 7.05 3.10 -3.35
N TYR A 176 6.98 4.09 -4.24
CA TYR A 176 6.35 5.37 -3.95
C TYR A 176 5.80 6.06 -5.21
N PHE A 177 4.82 6.96 -5.05
CA PHE A 177 4.26 7.71 -6.19
C PHE A 177 5.07 8.95 -6.55
N TYR A 178 5.50 9.74 -5.56
CA TYR A 178 6.22 11.02 -5.79
C TYR A 178 7.01 11.45 -4.55
N THR A 179 7.77 12.54 -4.65
CA THR A 179 8.45 13.17 -3.51
C THR A 179 7.76 14.45 -3.07
N TRP A 180 7.74 14.77 -1.78
CA TRP A 180 7.14 15.99 -1.26
C TRP A 180 8.09 16.74 -0.31
N ASP A 181 8.43 17.98 -0.67
CA ASP A 181 9.10 18.92 0.22
C ASP A 181 8.05 19.64 1.07
N LYS A 182 7.85 19.17 2.31
CA LYS A 182 6.89 19.76 3.25
C LYS A 182 7.21 21.20 3.61
N THR A 183 8.49 21.61 3.58
CA THR A 183 8.93 22.96 3.94
C THR A 183 8.60 23.94 2.82
N LYS A 184 8.93 23.59 1.58
CA LYS A 184 8.64 24.42 0.40
C LYS A 184 7.23 24.23 -0.13
N LYS A 185 6.51 23.21 0.35
CA LYS A 185 5.22 22.75 -0.16
C LYS A 185 5.26 22.38 -1.64
N ILE A 186 6.38 21.80 -2.08
CA ILE A 186 6.59 21.41 -3.48
C ILE A 186 6.40 19.90 -3.60
N ILE A 187 5.52 19.50 -4.51
CA ILE A 187 5.37 18.12 -4.96
C ILE A 187 6.29 17.92 -6.17
N GLY A 188 7.12 16.89 -6.11
CA GLY A 188 7.97 16.47 -7.22
C GLY A 188 7.18 15.69 -8.26
N GLU A 189 7.81 15.46 -9.41
CA GLU A 189 7.19 14.73 -10.51
C GLU A 189 6.74 13.31 -10.12
N PRO A 190 5.65 12.81 -10.73
CA PRO A 190 5.24 11.42 -10.60
C PRO A 190 6.36 10.45 -10.98
N ASN A 191 6.63 9.47 -10.12
CA ASN A 191 7.56 8.39 -10.40
C ASN A 191 6.87 7.28 -11.20
N ILE A 192 6.73 7.53 -12.51
CA ILE A 192 6.06 6.62 -13.45
C ILE A 192 6.75 5.26 -13.52
N GLU A 193 8.07 5.22 -13.57
CA GLU A 193 8.82 3.96 -13.68
C GLU A 193 8.60 3.09 -12.46
N ASN A 194 8.67 3.68 -11.27
CA ASN A 194 8.41 2.97 -10.02
C ASN A 194 6.98 2.42 -9.96
N TRP A 195 5.99 3.17 -10.46
CA TRP A 195 4.60 2.69 -10.55
C TRP A 195 4.45 1.51 -11.51
N LEU A 196 5.07 1.58 -12.70
CA LEU A 196 4.99 0.51 -13.68
C LEU A 196 5.68 -0.76 -13.18
N ASN A 197 6.86 -0.63 -12.57
CA ASN A 197 7.60 -1.75 -11.98
C ASN A 197 6.79 -2.40 -10.85
N PHE A 198 6.12 -1.61 -10.01
CA PHE A 198 5.21 -2.15 -9.00
C PHE A 198 4.09 -3.00 -9.63
N LEU A 199 3.44 -2.52 -10.70
CA LEU A 199 2.39 -3.28 -11.37
C LEU A 199 2.92 -4.55 -12.04
N ASP A 200 4.15 -4.53 -12.54
CA ASP A 200 4.79 -5.70 -13.13
C ASP A 200 5.14 -6.74 -12.07
N GLU A 201 5.57 -6.32 -10.87
CA GLU A 201 5.80 -7.18 -9.70
C GLU A 201 4.49 -7.81 -9.19
N ILE A 202 3.40 -7.06 -9.18
CA ILE A 202 2.06 -7.61 -8.88
C ILE A 202 1.69 -8.69 -9.91
N LYS A 203 1.92 -8.42 -11.19
CA LYS A 203 1.63 -9.37 -12.27
C LYS A 203 2.50 -10.63 -12.18
N ALA A 204 3.74 -10.50 -11.70
CA ALA A 204 4.66 -11.62 -11.52
C ALA A 204 4.23 -12.60 -10.40
N LEU A 205 3.26 -12.21 -9.55
CA LEU A 205 2.67 -13.13 -8.56
C LEU A 205 1.73 -14.16 -9.19
N ILE A 206 1.27 -13.94 -10.43
CA ILE A 206 0.37 -14.86 -11.13
C ILE A 206 1.14 -16.14 -11.48
N PRO A 207 0.70 -17.33 -11.03
CA PRO A 207 1.36 -18.58 -11.37
C PRO A 207 1.39 -18.81 -12.88
N PRO A 208 2.46 -19.42 -13.43
CA PRO A 208 2.44 -19.88 -14.81
C PRO A 208 1.36 -20.97 -14.96
N ASN A 209 0.53 -20.85 -16.01
CA ASN A 209 -0.45 -21.88 -16.39
C ASN A 209 0.21 -23.17 -16.85
#